data_AF-A0A2M7L6A3-F1
#
_entry.id   AF-A0A2M7L6A3-F1
#
_cell.length_a   1.000
_cell.length_b   1.000
_cell.length_c   1.000
_cell.angle_alpha   90.00
_cell.angle_beta   90.00
_cell.angle_gamma   90.00
#
_symmetry.space_group_name_H-M   'P 1'
#
loop_
_entity.id
_entity.type
_entity.pdbx_description
1 polymer ?
#
loop_
_entity_poly.entity_id
_entity_poly.type
_entity_poly.pdbx_seq_one_letter_code
_entity_poly.pdbx_strand_id
1 'polypeptide(L)'
;MPLATLTSKGQVTIPSSVRKKLHLHAGDKIDFSMISDTEALLRPVIKDVDAVFGCLKQASNGIKATVTEMNAAIEEKMRQDFK
;
A
#
# COMPACT_ATOMS: atom_id res chain seq x y z
N MET A 1 -2.89 20.86 -22.41
CA MET A 1 -1.96 19.72 -22.27
C MET A 1 -1.34 19.78 -20.88
N PRO A 2 -1.38 18.71 -20.07
CA PRO A 2 -0.66 18.69 -18.80
C PRO A 2 0.84 18.63 -19.06
N LEU A 3 1.58 19.69 -18.71
CA LEU A 3 3.04 19.74 -18.73
C LEU A 3 3.55 19.71 -17.29
N ALA A 4 4.72 19.12 -17.10
CA ALA A 4 5.39 19.05 -15.81
C ALA A 4 6.86 19.43 -15.99
N THR A 5 7.42 20.12 -15.01
CA THR A 5 8.83 20.52 -15.01
C THR A 5 9.64 19.54 -14.17
N LEU A 6 10.80 19.14 -14.69
CA LEU A 6 11.78 18.35 -13.94
C LEU A 6 12.51 19.27 -12.96
N THR A 7 12.51 18.93 -11.68
CA THR A 7 13.30 19.66 -10.69
C THR A 7 14.79 19.33 -10.84
N SER A 8 15.67 20.17 -10.27
CA SER A 8 17.12 19.92 -10.27
C SER A 8 17.53 18.62 -9.58
N LYS A 9 16.64 18.04 -8.75
CA LYS A 9 16.84 16.74 -8.08
C LYS A 9 16.25 15.57 -8.85
N GLY A 10 15.78 15.78 -10.08
CA GLY A 10 15.19 14.74 -10.93
C GLY A 10 13.76 14.36 -10.57
N GLN A 11 13.03 15.19 -9.83
CA GLN A 11 11.63 14.92 -9.49
C GLN A 11 10.70 15.53 -10.54
N VAL A 12 9.67 14.80 -10.95
CA VAL A 12 8.60 15.30 -11.83
C VAL A 12 7.27 15.28 -11.09
N THR A 13 6.51 16.37 -11.21
CA THR A 13 5.18 16.45 -10.58
C THR A 13 4.11 16.00 -11.56
N ILE A 14 3.35 14.97 -11.21
CA ILE A 14 2.22 14.50 -12.03
C ILE A 14 1.03 15.47 -11.85
N PRO A 15 0.53 16.14 -12.91
CA PRO A 15 -0.58 17.09 -12.78
C PRO A 15 -1.87 16.44 -12.26
N SER A 16 -2.71 17.23 -11.57
CA SER A 16 -3.93 16.76 -10.89
C SER A 16 -4.87 15.97 -11.81
N SER A 17 -5.02 16.40 -13.07
CA SER A 17 -5.85 15.71 -14.06
C SER A 17 -5.34 14.32 -14.42
N VAL A 18 -4.02 14.12 -14.45
CA VAL A 18 -3.39 12.82 -14.72
C VAL A 18 -3.50 11.92 -13.49
N ARG A 19 -3.24 12.45 -12.29
CA ARG A 19 -3.39 11.67 -11.04
C ARG A 19 -4.80 11.11 -10.87
N LYS A 20 -5.82 11.93 -11.13
CA LYS A 20 -7.23 11.51 -11.04
C LYS A 20 -7.58 10.39 -12.03
N LYS A 21 -7.07 10.45 -13.26
CA LYS A 21 -7.30 9.43 -14.28
C LYS A 21 -6.60 8.11 -13.96
N LEU A 22 -5.43 8.17 -13.33
CA LEU A 22 -4.64 7.00 -12.96
C LEU A 22 -4.91 6.52 -11.52
N HIS A 23 -5.85 7.14 -10.81
CA HIS A 23 -6.17 6.86 -9.40
C HIS A 23 -4.94 6.87 -8.49
N LEU A 24 -4.00 7.80 -8.74
CA LEU A 24 -2.77 7.93 -7.97
C LEU A 24 -2.96 8.78 -6.71
N HIS A 25 -2.53 8.23 -5.58
CA HIS A 25 -2.46 8.85 -4.26
C HIS A 25 -1.01 9.06 -3.82
N ALA A 26 -0.82 9.89 -2.78
CA ALA A 26 0.49 10.07 -2.19
C ALA A 26 0.95 8.76 -1.53
N GLY A 27 2.16 8.30 -1.87
CA GLY A 27 2.71 7.04 -1.39
C GLY A 27 2.54 5.86 -2.36
N ASP A 28 1.75 6.02 -3.43
CA ASP A 28 1.60 4.99 -4.45
C ASP A 28 2.92 4.75 -5.19
N LYS A 29 3.17 3.48 -5.50
CA LYS A 29 4.31 3.08 -6.31
C LYS A 29 3.96 3.18 -7.79
N ILE A 30 4.92 3.66 -8.57
CA ILE A 30 4.79 3.87 -9.99
C ILE A 30 5.92 3.15 -10.70
N ASP A 31 5.58 2.38 -11.72
CA ASP A 31 6.52 1.72 -12.61
C ASP A 31 6.79 2.60 -13.84
N PHE A 32 8.06 2.73 -14.19
CA PHE A 32 8.54 3.42 -15.38
C PHE A 32 9.18 2.37 -16.29
N SER A 33 8.51 2.05 -17.40
CA SER A 33 9.03 1.12 -18.40
C SER A 33 9.42 1.90 -19.66
N MET A 34 10.64 1.73 -20.15
CA MET A 34 11.06 2.34 -21.42
C MET A 34 10.37 1.63 -22.59
N ILE A 35 9.68 2.38 -23.45
CA ILE A 35 9.09 1.86 -24.70
C ILE A 35 10.07 2.08 -25.86
N SER A 36 10.85 3.16 -25.79
CA SER A 36 11.91 3.53 -26.74
C SER A 36 12.96 4.38 -26.03
N ASP A 37 14.01 4.79 -26.73
CA ASP A 37 15.09 5.61 -26.16
C ASP A 37 14.62 6.96 -25.58
N THR A 38 13.48 7.47 -26.04
CA THR A 38 12.94 8.79 -25.64
C THR A 38 11.56 8.72 -25.00
N GLU A 39 10.96 7.53 -24.89
CA GLU A 39 9.61 7.35 -24.37
C GLU A 39 9.58 6.35 -23.21
N ALA A 40 8.93 6.78 -22.12
CA ALA A 40 8.66 5.95 -20.96
C ALA A 40 7.15 5.83 -20.73
N LEU A 41 6.70 4.61 -20.47
CA LEU A 41 5.36 4.33 -19.99
C LEU A 41 5.33 4.43 -18.46
N LEU A 42 4.38 5.20 -17.96
CA LEU A 42 4.11 5.33 -16.52
C LEU A 42 2.90 4.47 -16.16
N ARG A 43 3.05 3.53 -15.23
CA ARG A 43 1.96 2.68 -14.74
C ARG A 43 1.87 2.67 -13.21
N PRO A 44 0.67 2.83 -12.62
CA PRO A 44 0.49 2.58 -11.19
C PRO A 44 0.77 1.10 -10.88
N VAL A 45 1.56 0.84 -9.83
CA VAL A 45 1.77 -0.52 -9.32
C VAL A 45 0.60 -0.87 -8.42
N ILE A 46 -0.44 -1.43 -9.02
CA ILE A 46 -1.61 -1.94 -8.29
C ILE A 46 -1.22 -3.29 -7.71
N LYS A 47 -1.15 -3.37 -6.38
CA LYS A 47 -1.06 -4.66 -5.69
C LYS A 47 -2.48 -5.20 -5.57
N ASP A 48 -2.70 -6.36 -6.15
CA ASP A 48 -3.96 -7.06 -5.98
C ASP A 48 -4.14 -7.44 -4.50
N VAL A 49 -5.32 -7.16 -3.95
CA VAL A 49 -5.68 -7.53 -2.58
C VAL A 49 -5.83 -9.05 -2.47
N ASP A 50 -6.24 -9.71 -3.56
CA ASP A 50 -6.35 -11.16 -3.65
C ASP A 50 -4.98 -11.84 -3.56
N ALA A 51 -3.90 -11.16 -3.96
CA ALA A 51 -2.54 -11.66 -3.75
C ALA A 51 -2.13 -11.72 -2.27
N VAL A 52 -2.88 -11.05 -1.39
CA VAL A 52 -2.69 -11.05 0.07
C VAL A 52 -3.72 -11.96 0.76
N PHE A 53 -4.77 -12.38 0.05
CA PHE A 53 -5.83 -13.22 0.57
C PHE A 53 -5.26 -14.60 0.93
N GLY A 54 -5.41 -15.01 2.19
CA GLY A 54 -4.90 -16.30 2.68
C GLY A 54 -3.39 -16.36 2.94
N CYS A 55 -2.65 -15.25 2.81
CA CYS A 55 -1.21 -15.22 3.09
C CYS A 55 -0.86 -15.35 4.57
N LEU A 56 -1.81 -15.06 5.46
CA LEU A 56 -1.66 -15.35 6.88
C LEU A 56 -1.70 -16.86 7.05
N LYS A 57 -0.57 -17.45 7.47
CA LYS A 57 -0.55 -18.85 7.88
C LYS A 57 -1.63 -19.07 8.92
N GLN A 58 -2.49 -20.05 8.68
CA GLN A 58 -3.35 -20.58 9.72
C GLN A 58 -2.46 -20.89 10.92
N ALA A 59 -2.83 -20.42 12.12
CA ALA A 59 -2.10 -20.76 13.33
C ALA A 59 -1.90 -22.27 13.35
N SER A 60 -0.64 -22.72 13.42
CA SER A 60 -0.22 -24.11 13.19
C SER A 60 -0.94 -25.14 14.07
N ASN A 61 -1.63 -24.68 15.11
CA ASN A 61 -2.27 -25.50 16.12
C ASN A 61 -3.82 -25.32 16.13
N GLY A 62 -4.40 -24.69 15.11
CA GLY A 62 -5.86 -24.51 15.04
C GLY A 62 -6.45 -23.74 16.23
N ILE A 63 -5.63 -22.89 16.88
CA ILE A 63 -6.05 -22.08 18.03
C ILE A 63 -7.08 -21.07 17.51
N LYS A 64 -8.35 -21.43 17.65
CA LYS A 64 -9.48 -20.53 17.49
C LYS A 64 -9.70 -19.91 18.85
N ALA A 65 -9.06 -18.77 19.11
CA ALA A 65 -9.40 -18.00 20.29
C ALA A 65 -10.89 -17.67 20.22
N THR A 66 -11.62 -18.01 21.28
CA THR A 66 -12.99 -17.57 21.48
C THR A 66 -12.99 -16.08 21.78
N VAL A 67 -14.11 -15.40 21.51
CA VAL A 67 -14.26 -13.97 21.83
C VAL A 67 -13.99 -13.71 23.32
N THR A 68 -14.37 -14.65 24.19
CA THR A 68 -14.10 -14.58 25.63
C THR A 68 -12.62 -14.61 25.96
N GLU A 69 -11.85 -15.52 25.35
CA GLU A 69 -10.40 -15.59 25.54
C GLU A 69 -9.70 -14.33 24.99
N MET A 70 -10.17 -13.81 23.87
CA MET A 70 -9.66 -12.55 23.30
C MET A 70 -9.88 -11.38 24.26
N ASN A 71 -11.11 -11.24 24.80
CA ASN A 71 -11.45 -10.16 25.72
C ASN A 71 -10.64 -10.25 27.02
N ALA A 72 -10.50 -11.45 27.60
CA ALA A 72 -9.69 -11.67 28.80
C ALA A 72 -8.21 -11.29 28.58
N ALA A 73 -7.64 -11.64 27.41
CA ALA A 73 -6.27 -11.26 27.07
C ALA A 73 -6.11 -9.74 26.89
N ILE A 74 -7.11 -9.06 26.31
CA ILE A 74 -7.11 -7.59 26.18
C ILE A 74 -7.16 -6.94 27.56
N GLU A 75 -8.04 -7.39 28.46
CA GLU A 75 -8.16 -6.86 29.82
C GLU A 75 -6.86 -7.03 30.61
N GLU A 76 -6.23 -8.21 30.53
CA GLU A 76 -4.97 -8.47 31.21
C GLU A 76 -3.84 -7.60 30.66
N LYS A 77 -3.76 -7.44 29.33
CA LYS A 77 -2.76 -6.56 28.71
C LYS A 77 -2.95 -5.09 29.10
N MET A 78 -4.20 -4.62 29.12
CA MET A 78 -4.53 -3.26 29.57
C MET A 78 -4.16 -3.05 31.03
N ARG A 79 -4.40 -4.04 31.90
CA ARG A 79 -3.99 -3.99 33.32
C ARG A 79 -2.47 -3.88 33.49
N GLN A 80 -1.69 -4.53 32.63
CA GLN A 80 -0.22 -4.49 32.68
C GLN A 80 0.35 -3.17 32.13
N ASP A 81 -0.22 -2.64 31.04
CA ASP A 81 0.29 -1.44 30.38
C ASP A 81 -0.12 -0.14 31.10
N PHE A 82 -1.18 -0.17 31.90
CA PHE A 82 -1.69 0.99 32.66
C PHE A 82 -1.53 0.85 34.19
N LYS A 83 -0.51 0.11 34.63
CA LYS A 83 -0.08 0.05 36.03
C LYS A 83 1.05 1.05 36.30
#